data_AF-A0A8E2ATP0-F1
#
_entry.id   AF-A0A8E2ATP0-F1
#
_cell.length_a   1.000
_cell.length_b   1.000
_cell.length_c   1.000
_cell.angle_alpha   90.00
_cell.angle_beta   90.00
_cell.angle_gamma   90.00
#
_symmetry.space_group_name_H-M   'P 1'
#
loop_
_entity.id
_entity.type
_entity.pdbx_description
1 polymer ?
#
loop_
_entity_poly.entity_id
_entity_poly.type
_entity_poly.pdbx_seq_one_letter_code
_entity_poly.pdbx_strand_id
1 'polypeptide(L)' 'MAAKSKARTVIVRMISTAKTGFFYTTERLRVGPKLAAVKYDPRVKSRVLFVESKKGAK' A
#
# COMPACT_ATOMS: atom_id res chain seq x y z
N MET A 1 25.34 -14.99 18.46
CA MET A 1 24.93 -14.28 17.23
C MET A 1 23.72 -13.41 17.54
N ALA A 2 23.75 -12.11 17.23
CA ALA A 2 22.60 -11.23 17.45
C ALA A 2 21.54 -11.46 16.35
N ALA A 3 20.29 -11.65 16.75
CA ALA A 3 19.18 -11.78 15.81
C ALA A 3 19.04 -10.49 14.98
N LYS A 4 18.94 -10.62 13.65
CA LYS A 4 18.82 -9.48 12.73
C LYS A 4 17.52 -8.72 13.03
N SER A 5 17.64 -7.44 13.39
CA SER A 5 16.48 -6.61 13.67
C SER A 5 15.64 -6.38 12.40
N LYS A 6 14.32 -6.38 12.55
CA LYS A 6 13.40 -6.13 11.44
C LYS A 6 13.37 -4.62 11.13
N ALA A 7 13.27 -4.28 9.84
CA ALA A 7 13.22 -2.88 9.41
C ALA A 7 12.01 -2.12 10.00
N ARG A 8 12.21 -0.85 10.35
CA ARG A 8 11.18 0.04 10.94
C ARG A 8 10.01 0.31 10.00
N THR A 9 10.28 0.43 8.70
CA THR A 9 9.29 0.67 7.64
C THR A 9 9.04 -0.59 6.81
N VAL A 10 7.89 -0.61 6.14
CA VAL A 10 7.49 -1.64 5.17
C VAL A 10 6.98 -0.98 3.90
N ILE A 11 7.37 -1.53 2.76
CA ILE A 11 6.82 -1.15 1.46
C ILE A 11 5.48 -1.85 1.30
N VAL A 12 4.45 -1.07 0.98
CA VAL A 12 3.07 -1.52 0.79
C VAL A 12 2.56 -1.08 -0.57
N ARG A 13 1.52 -1.77 -1.05
CA ARG A 13 0.78 -1.35 -2.25
C ARG A 13 -0.53 -0.75 -1.81
N MET A 14 -0.90 0.42 -2.31
CA MET A 14 -2.25 0.92 -2.19
C MET A 14 -3.02 0.57 -3.45
N ILE A 15 -4.08 -0.21 -3.32
CA ILE A 15 -4.88 -0.72 -4.44
C ILE A 15 -6.11 0.17 -4.61
N SER A 16 -6.43 0.50 -5.86
CA SER A 16 -7.64 1.24 -6.23
C SER A 16 -8.91 0.47 -5.85
N THR A 17 -9.83 1.11 -5.11
CA THR A 17 -11.13 0.49 -4.79
C THR A 17 -12.04 0.38 -6.00
N ALA A 18 -11.71 1.04 -7.11
CA ALA A 18 -12.44 0.92 -8.38
C ALA A 18 -12.16 -0.39 -9.13
N LYS A 19 -11.42 -1.34 -8.53
CA LYS A 19 -11.15 -2.69 -9.06
C LYS A 19 -10.49 -2.71 -10.44
N THR A 20 -9.76 -1.67 -10.79
CA THR A 20 -9.08 -1.54 -12.09
C THR A 20 -7.74 -2.29 -12.16
N GLY A 21 -7.23 -2.73 -11.02
CA GLY A 21 -5.89 -3.33 -10.88
C GLY A 21 -4.76 -2.31 -10.79
N PHE A 22 -5.03 -1.00 -10.87
CA PHE A 22 -4.02 0.03 -10.66
C PHE A 22 -3.66 0.16 -9.17
N PHE A 23 -2.37 0.37 -8.89
CA PHE A 23 -1.85 0.51 -7.54
C PHE A 23 -0.71 1.52 -7.47
N TYR A 24 -0.54 2.10 -6.30
CA TYR A 24 0.64 2.88 -5.93
C TYR A 24 1.52 2.09 -4.97
N THR A 25 2.82 2.29 -5.04
CA THR A 25 3.76 1.78 -4.03
C THR A 25 4.09 2.90 -3.05
N THR A 26 4.00 2.62 -1.75
CA THR A 26 4.32 3.60 -0.69
C THR A 26 5.02 2.90 0.47
N GLU A 27 5.74 3.66 1.27
CA GLU A 27 6.30 3.17 2.53
C GLU A 27 5.43 3.58 3.71
N ARG A 28 5.34 2.72 4.73
CA ARG A 28 4.75 3.06 6.01
C ARG A 28 5.53 2.48 7.18
N LEU A 29 5.27 2.99 8.38
CA LEU A 29 5.73 2.36 9.61
C LEU A 29 5.12 0.98 9.77
N ARG A 30 5.96 0.00 10.18
CA ARG A 30 5.52 -1.39 10.38
C ARG A 30 4.46 -1.51 11.48
N VAL A 31 4.65 -0.78 12.58
CA VAL A 31 3.77 -0.74 13.76
C VAL A 31 2.89 0.51 13.71
N GLY A 32 2.10 0.64 12.65
CA GLY A 32 1.20 1.78 12.45
C GLY A 32 -0.10 1.35 11.77
N PRO A 33 -1.10 2.25 11.69
CA PRO A 33 -2.36 1.97 11.02
C PRO A 33 -2.16 1.74 9.53
N LYS A 34 -3.11 1.04 8.90
CA LYS A 34 -3.13 0.83 7.45
C LYS A 34 -3.37 2.15 6.72
N LEU A 35 -2.72 2.33 5.57
CA LEU A 35 -2.92 3.51 4.74
C LEU A 35 -4.24 3.44 3.96
N ALA A 36 -4.93 4.57 3.92
CA ALA A 36 -6.03 4.85 2.99
C ALA A 36 -5.88 6.29 2.49
N ALA A 37 -6.03 6.51 1.17
CA ALA A 37 -5.89 7.84 0.58
C ALA A 37 -6.69 7.96 -0.70
N VAL A 38 -7.24 9.15 -0.98
CA VAL A 38 -7.89 9.44 -2.26
C VAL A 38 -6.84 9.90 -3.28
N LYS A 39 -6.62 9.10 -4.31
CA LYS A 39 -5.66 9.37 -5.40
C LYS A 39 -6.30 9.20 -6.77
N TYR A 40 -5.63 9.69 -7.80
CA TYR A 40 -6.08 9.53 -9.18
C TYR A 40 -5.84 8.09 -9.65
N ASP A 41 -6.85 7.49 -10.28
CA ASP A 41 -6.71 6.23 -11.01
C ASP A 41 -6.76 6.52 -12.52
N PRO A 42 -5.67 6.32 -13.27
CA PRO A 42 -5.64 6.60 -14.71
C PRO A 42 -6.54 5.66 -15.52
N ARG A 43 -6.95 4.50 -14.97
CA ARG A 43 -7.86 3.57 -15.65
C ARG A 43 -9.31 4.03 -15.61
N VAL A 44 -9.72 4.70 -14.53
CA VAL A 44 -11.07 5.31 -14.39
C VAL A 44 -11.08 6.77 -14.81
N LYS A 45 -9.89 7.41 -14.86
CA LYS A 45 -9.71 8.85 -15.08
C LYS A 45 -10.38 9.72 -14.01
N SER A 46 -10.40 9.23 -12.77
CA SER A 46 -11.01 9.93 -11.64
C SER A 46 -10.22 9.72 -10.35
N ARG A 47 -10.50 10.57 -9.34
CA ARG A 47 -9.94 10.40 -7.99
C ARG A 47 -10.80 9.42 -7.22
N VAL A 48 -10.20 8.33 -6.78
CA VAL A 48 -10.87 7.23 -6.05
C VAL A 48 -10.11 6.90 -4.77
N LEU A 49 -10.78 6.19 -3.87
CA LEU A 49 -10.14 5.70 -2.65
C LEU A 49 -9.13 4.60 -3.01
N PHE A 50 -7.95 4.67 -2.42
CA PHE A 50 -6.96 3.62 -2.46
C PHE A 50 -6.75 3.09 -1.05
N VAL A 51 -6.70 1.77 -0.90
CA VAL A 51 -6.54 1.09 0.39
C VAL A 51 -5.28 0.24 0.39
N GLU A 52 -4.58 0.20 1.51
CA GLU A 52 -3.40 -0.63 1.67
C GLU A 52 -3.72 -2.12 1.50
N SER A 53 -2.95 -2.75 0.62
CA SER A 53 -2.83 -4.19 0.51
C SER A 53 -1.39 -4.60 0.82
N LYS A 54 -1.27 -5.59 1.70
CA LYS A 54 0.00 -6.24 1.97
C LYS A 54 0.39 -7.01 0.71
N LYS A 55 1.64 -6.85 0.23
CA LYS A 55 2.20 -7.75 -0.79
C LYS A 55 2.20 -9.15 -0.16
N GLY A 56 1.17 -9.95 -0.46
CA GLY A 56 1.07 -11.32 0.01
C GLY A 56 2.27 -12.08 -0.53
N ALA A 57 3.08 -12.62 0.39
CA ALA A 57 3.86 -13.80 0.07
C ALA A 57 2.82 -14.90 -0.20
N LYS A 58 2.90 -15.52 -1.39
CA LYS A 58 2.56 -16.93 -1.48
C LYS A 58 3.55 -17.69 -0.61
#